data_AF-A0A2T2YHL8-F1
#
_entry.id   AF-A0A2T2YHL8-F1
#
_cell.length_a   1.000
_cell.length_b   1.000
_cell.length_c   1.000
_cell.angle_alpha   90.00
_cell.angle_beta   90.00
_cell.angle_gamma   90.00
#
_symmetry.space_group_name_H-M   'P 1'
#
loop_
_entity.id
_entity.type
_entity.pdbx_description
1 polymer ?
#
loop_
_entity_poly.entity_id
_entity_poly.type
_entity_poly.pdbx_seq_one_letter_code
_entity_poly.pdbx_strand_id
1 'polypeptide(L)'
;MKQSLQKLTLLVFLAFIFVISASYAQNKAVPLKAPLVTITGTQQLKLTSKIVSGQEYTLQVNLPSHYSDTTKRFPVVYLLDSQWDFPLVSGIYGGQYYDGFMPEVILVGITWGGENPNYGQLRGRDFTPTNLGQGTQYGNAANFLLFIKNELTPFIEANYRVTKNNRTLIGSSLGGLFTLYALFNATDFFQNYILTSPATPWDNDAIYKIENEYWNKNKSLPVRLYMAVGEMEDVAVFNKWLNTVKGRNYFGLNLQTKLLENIGHSGTKPIGYTQGLQWAFKKIPVSLTTTQLKPYVGTYLLGKEPLKVIIENNALVAIDARKEKTVLGAETEKDFFVPGRFLLLHFQKDKANKVSGFQLEQFDGITFVKKTD
;
A
#
# COMPACT_ATOMS: atom_id res chain seq x y z
N MET A 1 46.88 35.53 66.85
CA MET A 1 46.36 36.51 65.85
C MET A 1 46.32 36.00 64.40
N LYS A 2 47.17 35.04 63.97
CA LYS A 2 47.14 34.50 62.59
C LYS A 2 46.03 33.48 62.29
N GLN A 3 45.50 32.77 63.29
CA GLN A 3 44.46 31.74 63.08
C GLN A 3 43.02 32.30 62.96
N SER A 4 42.73 33.49 63.50
CA SER A 4 41.39 34.09 63.40
C SER A 4 41.13 34.72 62.02
N LEU A 5 42.19 35.21 61.35
CA LEU A 5 42.06 35.83 60.03
C LEU A 5 41.77 34.79 58.94
N GLN A 6 42.36 33.59 59.01
CA GLN A 6 42.13 32.51 58.03
C GLN A 6 40.70 31.94 58.07
N LYS A 7 40.05 31.91 59.24
CA LYS A 7 38.64 31.47 59.35
C LYS A 7 37.67 32.48 58.77
N LEU A 8 37.97 33.77 58.84
CA LEU A 8 37.12 34.83 58.29
C LEU A 8 37.21 34.88 56.75
N THR A 9 38.40 34.67 56.17
CA THR A 9 38.58 34.63 54.71
C THR A 9 37.91 33.40 54.07
N LEU A 10 37.90 32.25 54.75
CA LEU A 10 37.25 31.03 54.26
C LEU A 10 35.71 31.15 54.25
N LEU A 11 35.13 31.84 55.25
CA LEU A 11 33.68 32.07 55.35
C LEU A 11 33.18 33.06 54.29
N VAL A 12 33.96 34.09 53.95
CA VAL A 12 33.60 35.04 52.87
C VAL A 12 33.71 34.37 51.49
N PHE A 13 34.68 33.47 51.29
CA PHE A 13 34.83 32.73 50.03
C PHE A 13 33.71 31.69 49.82
N LEU A 14 33.29 30.99 50.89
CA LEU A 14 32.14 30.06 50.84
C LEU A 14 30.81 30.80 50.62
N ALA A 15 30.62 31.98 51.21
CA ALA A 15 29.44 32.81 50.95
C ALA A 15 29.42 33.33 49.50
N PHE A 16 30.58 33.68 48.91
CA PHE A 16 30.66 34.11 47.51
C PHE A 16 30.39 32.97 46.51
N ILE A 17 30.82 31.73 46.81
CA ILE A 17 30.53 30.55 45.98
C ILE A 17 29.03 30.19 46.04
N PHE A 18 28.37 30.39 47.17
CA PHE A 18 26.93 30.14 47.30
C PHE A 18 26.08 31.17 46.55
N VAL A 19 26.52 32.44 46.48
CA VAL A 19 25.80 33.51 45.74
C VAL A 19 25.97 33.37 44.22
N ILE A 20 27.10 32.84 43.73
CA ILE A 20 27.30 32.62 42.28
C ILE A 20 26.55 31.38 41.78
N SER A 21 26.29 30.39 42.66
CA SER A 21 25.55 29.18 42.32
C SER A 21 24.03 29.37 42.28
N ALA A 22 23.50 30.39 42.98
CA ALA A 22 22.07 30.72 42.98
C ALA A 22 21.61 31.53 41.75
N SER A 23 22.55 32.00 40.92
CA SER A 23 22.24 32.79 39.70
C SER A 23 22.24 31.98 38.40
N TYR A 24 22.45 30.66 38.47
CA TYR A 24 21.87 29.77 37.46
C TYR A 24 20.37 29.68 37.73
N ALA A 25 19.69 30.78 37.43
CA ALA A 25 18.27 30.81 37.24
C ALA A 25 17.90 29.56 36.45
N GLN A 26 17.02 28.77 37.05
CA GLN A 26 16.23 27.78 36.34
C GLN A 26 15.54 28.52 35.20
N ASN A 27 16.18 28.58 34.04
CA ASN A 27 15.47 28.66 32.78
C ASN A 27 14.65 27.37 32.75
N LYS A 28 13.45 27.41 33.34
CA LYS A 28 12.42 26.42 33.08
C LYS A 28 12.28 26.46 31.57
N ALA A 29 12.88 25.47 30.90
CA ALA A 29 12.75 25.33 29.46
C ALA A 29 11.26 25.40 29.18
N VAL A 30 10.82 26.45 28.49
CA VAL A 30 9.45 26.50 27.99
C VAL A 30 9.34 25.25 27.12
N PRO A 31 8.46 24.29 27.46
CA PRO A 31 8.33 23.11 26.63
C PRO A 31 8.01 23.59 25.22
N LEU A 32 8.85 23.23 24.25
CA LEU A 32 8.60 23.56 22.86
C LEU A 32 7.28 22.89 22.47
N LYS A 33 6.17 23.64 22.54
CA LYS A 33 4.85 23.20 22.05
C LYS A 33 4.82 23.35 20.52
N ALA A 34 5.68 22.60 19.84
CA ALA A 34 5.62 22.47 18.40
C ALA A 34 4.41 21.59 18.03
N PRO A 35 3.66 21.92 16.96
CA PRO A 35 2.64 21.04 16.43
C PRO A 35 3.24 19.67 16.08
N LEU A 36 2.45 18.61 16.25
CA LEU A 36 2.85 17.28 15.78
C LEU A 36 2.92 17.26 14.25
N VAL A 37 3.86 16.49 13.71
CA VAL A 37 3.91 16.21 12.27
C VAL A 37 2.67 15.41 11.89
N THR A 38 1.97 15.86 10.85
CA THR A 38 0.81 15.18 10.26
C THR A 38 1.11 14.76 8.83
N ILE A 39 0.48 13.67 8.37
CA ILE A 39 0.52 13.26 6.97
C ILE A 39 -0.68 13.89 6.25
N THR A 40 -0.43 14.71 5.23
CA THR A 40 -1.48 15.38 4.46
C THR A 40 -2.43 14.38 3.80
N GLY A 41 -3.73 14.71 3.75
CA GLY A 41 -4.73 13.84 3.13
C GLY A 41 -5.12 12.62 3.98
N THR A 42 -4.66 12.56 5.23
CA THR A 42 -4.93 11.43 6.13
C THR A 42 -5.83 11.81 7.29
N GLN A 43 -6.60 10.82 7.77
CA GLN A 43 -7.48 10.95 8.91
C GLN A 43 -7.51 9.66 9.74
N GLN A 44 -7.97 9.77 10.98
CA GLN A 44 -8.23 8.62 11.84
C GLN A 44 -9.72 8.46 12.11
N LEU A 45 -10.19 7.23 12.05
CA LEU A 45 -11.54 6.82 12.42
C LEU A 45 -11.44 5.75 13.50
N LYS A 46 -12.53 5.58 14.25
CA LYS A 46 -12.65 4.49 15.22
C LYS A 46 -13.82 3.59 14.82
N LEU A 47 -13.64 2.29 15.01
CA LEU A 47 -14.68 1.31 14.79
C LEU A 47 -14.62 0.22 15.85
N THR A 48 -15.70 0.06 16.62
CA THR A 48 -15.82 -1.00 17.63
C THR A 48 -16.48 -2.23 17.02
N SER A 49 -15.79 -3.36 17.04
CA SER A 49 -16.25 -4.63 16.49
C SER A 49 -17.13 -5.39 17.48
N LYS A 50 -18.31 -5.82 17.05
CA LYS A 50 -19.12 -6.78 17.81
C LYS A 50 -18.61 -8.21 17.60
N ILE A 51 -18.07 -8.49 16.42
CA ILE A 51 -17.53 -9.80 16.05
C ILE A 51 -16.29 -10.16 16.87
N VAL A 52 -15.44 -9.17 17.18
CA VAL A 52 -14.23 -9.33 18.00
C VAL A 52 -14.46 -8.82 19.42
N SER A 53 -15.56 -9.26 20.04
CA SER A 53 -15.85 -9.07 21.48
C SER A 53 -15.70 -7.63 22.00
N GLY A 54 -16.17 -6.63 21.24
CA GLY A 54 -16.11 -5.23 21.63
C GLY A 54 -14.76 -4.55 21.39
N GLN A 55 -13.84 -5.17 20.65
CA GLN A 55 -12.56 -4.55 20.31
C GLN A 55 -12.76 -3.26 19.52
N GLU A 56 -12.19 -2.15 20.01
CA GLU A 56 -12.04 -0.93 19.22
C GLU A 56 -10.84 -1.07 18.28
N TYR A 57 -11.03 -0.76 17.01
CA TYR A 57 -9.97 -0.58 16.02
C TYR A 57 -9.85 0.91 15.68
N THR A 58 -8.61 1.36 15.52
CA THR A 58 -8.30 2.67 14.93
C THR A 58 -7.97 2.44 13.46
N LEU A 59 -8.66 3.17 12.59
CA LEU A 59 -8.47 3.11 11.15
C LEU A 59 -7.73 4.36 10.71
N GLN A 60 -6.61 4.20 10.01
CA GLN A 60 -5.89 5.30 9.39
C GLN A 60 -6.25 5.33 7.91
N VAL A 61 -6.86 6.41 7.43
CA VAL A 61 -7.34 6.50 6.05
C VAL A 61 -6.55 7.57 5.31
N ASN A 62 -5.97 7.22 4.16
CA ASN A 62 -5.42 8.18 3.20
C ASN A 62 -6.33 8.20 1.96
N LEU A 63 -6.82 9.38 1.60
CA LEU A 63 -7.68 9.61 0.43
C LEU A 63 -6.85 10.14 -0.75
N PRO A 64 -7.22 9.79 -1.99
CA PRO A 64 -6.65 10.43 -3.17
C PRO A 64 -6.71 11.96 -3.10
N SER A 65 -5.69 12.61 -3.68
CA SER A 65 -5.74 14.05 -3.96
C SER A 65 -7.02 14.35 -4.77
N HIS A 66 -7.71 15.45 -4.45
CA HIS A 66 -8.97 15.82 -5.12
C HIS A 66 -10.14 14.85 -4.93
N TYR A 67 -10.10 13.98 -3.92
CA TYR A 67 -11.20 13.08 -3.62
C TYR A 67 -12.55 13.82 -3.57
N SER A 68 -12.64 15.00 -2.96
CA SER A 68 -13.86 15.83 -2.88
C SER A 68 -14.40 16.32 -4.22
N ASP A 69 -13.55 16.43 -5.23
CA ASP A 69 -13.84 17.13 -6.48
C ASP A 69 -14.40 16.17 -7.55
N THR A 70 -14.53 14.89 -7.21
CA THR A 70 -14.94 13.83 -8.13
C THR A 70 -15.93 12.85 -7.52
N THR A 71 -16.81 12.31 -8.38
CA THR A 71 -17.72 11.21 -8.05
C THR A 71 -17.12 9.83 -8.35
N LYS A 72 -15.85 9.76 -8.79
CA LYS A 72 -15.14 8.52 -9.07
C LYS A 72 -15.13 7.61 -7.84
N ARG A 73 -15.18 6.30 -8.10
CA ARG A 73 -14.99 5.24 -7.11
C ARG A 73 -13.58 4.69 -7.20
N PHE A 74 -12.98 4.43 -6.05
CA PHE A 74 -11.56 4.07 -5.94
C PHE A 74 -11.39 2.63 -5.45
N PRO A 75 -10.36 1.91 -5.95
CA PRO A 75 -9.88 0.70 -5.30
C PRO A 75 -9.50 0.96 -3.83
N VAL A 76 -9.56 -0.08 -3.01
CA VAL A 76 -9.22 0.02 -1.58
C VAL A 76 -8.05 -0.89 -1.25
N VAL A 77 -7.05 -0.34 -0.56
CA VAL A 77 -5.92 -1.08 -0.02
C VAL A 77 -6.08 -1.16 1.49
N TYR A 78 -6.28 -2.37 2.02
CA TYR A 78 -6.28 -2.64 3.45
C TYR A 78 -4.88 -3.01 3.90
N LEU A 79 -4.32 -2.22 4.82
CA LEU A 79 -2.98 -2.39 5.37
C LEU A 79 -3.08 -2.85 6.82
N LEU A 80 -2.55 -4.03 7.10
CA LEU A 80 -2.39 -4.53 8.47
C LEU A 80 -1.20 -3.83 9.16
N ASP A 81 -1.12 -3.91 10.49
CA ASP A 81 -0.01 -3.35 11.29
C ASP A 81 0.20 -1.84 11.07
N SER A 82 -0.90 -1.08 10.87
CA SER A 82 -0.81 0.31 10.41
C SER A 82 -0.15 1.26 11.40
N GLN A 83 -0.12 0.93 12.71
CA GLN A 83 0.63 1.67 13.72
C GLN A 83 2.13 1.79 13.41
N TRP A 84 2.69 0.82 12.67
CA TRP A 84 4.10 0.84 12.26
C TRP A 84 4.24 1.22 10.78
N ASP A 85 3.33 0.76 9.94
CA ASP A 85 3.55 0.73 8.49
C ASP A 85 2.76 1.80 7.72
N PHE A 86 1.81 2.52 8.33
CA PHE A 86 0.98 3.50 7.61
C PHE A 86 1.78 4.66 7.00
N PRO A 87 2.71 5.33 7.71
CA PRO A 87 3.53 6.38 7.09
C PRO A 87 4.37 5.87 5.93
N LEU A 88 4.93 4.66 6.07
CA LEU A 88 5.72 3.99 5.03
C LEU A 88 4.87 3.77 3.77
N VAL A 89 3.72 3.11 3.90
CA VAL A 89 2.87 2.78 2.74
C VAL A 89 2.22 4.02 2.14
N SER A 90 1.88 5.02 2.96
CA SER A 90 1.42 6.33 2.48
C SER A 90 2.47 7.03 1.62
N GLY A 91 3.75 7.00 2.03
CA GLY A 91 4.85 7.56 1.25
C GLY A 91 5.11 6.78 -0.05
N ILE A 92 5.08 5.45 0.01
CA ILE A 92 5.17 4.59 -1.18
C ILE A 92 4.06 4.93 -2.17
N TYR A 93 2.80 4.99 -1.72
CA TYR A 93 1.67 5.32 -2.57
C TYR A 93 1.85 6.66 -3.28
N GLY A 94 2.23 7.71 -2.54
CA GLY A 94 2.42 9.05 -3.12
C GLY A 94 3.41 9.05 -4.28
N GLY A 95 4.58 8.42 -4.12
CA GLY A 95 5.58 8.32 -5.18
C GLY A 95 5.13 7.45 -6.36
N GLN A 96 4.52 6.29 -6.08
CA GLN A 96 4.04 5.38 -7.12
C GLN A 96 2.88 5.94 -7.94
N TYR A 97 2.02 6.73 -7.31
CA TYR A 97 0.97 7.48 -7.99
C TYR A 97 1.57 8.57 -8.88
N TYR A 98 2.51 9.37 -8.36
CA TYR A 98 3.20 10.42 -9.15
C TYR A 98 3.86 9.85 -10.41
N ASP A 99 4.55 8.72 -10.30
CA ASP A 99 5.21 8.06 -11.44
C ASP A 99 4.23 7.32 -12.37
N GLY A 100 2.94 7.21 -12.01
CA GLY A 100 1.91 6.53 -12.80
C GLY A 100 1.95 4.99 -12.75
N PHE A 101 2.63 4.41 -11.77
CA PHE A 101 2.63 2.96 -11.53
C PHE A 101 1.39 2.49 -10.79
N MET A 102 0.74 3.37 -10.04
CA MET A 102 -0.49 3.08 -9.32
C MET A 102 -1.62 4.02 -9.74
N PRO A 103 -2.87 3.54 -9.80
CA PRO A 103 -4.02 4.42 -9.85
C PRO A 103 -4.20 5.09 -8.47
N GLU A 104 -5.08 6.08 -8.43
CA GLU A 104 -5.61 6.58 -7.15
C GLU A 104 -6.27 5.45 -6.36
N VAL A 105 -5.97 5.34 -5.07
CA VAL A 105 -6.57 4.36 -4.16
C VAL A 105 -6.98 5.02 -2.85
N ILE A 106 -7.96 4.43 -2.17
CA ILE A 106 -8.20 4.70 -0.75
C ILE A 106 -7.36 3.70 0.05
N LEU A 107 -6.40 4.19 0.82
CA LEU A 107 -5.59 3.35 1.72
C LEU A 107 -6.23 3.36 3.11
N VAL A 108 -6.54 2.17 3.62
CA VAL A 108 -7.13 1.94 4.94
C VAL A 108 -6.17 1.10 5.78
N GLY A 109 -5.39 1.76 6.62
CA GLY A 109 -4.61 1.14 7.67
C GLY A 109 -5.49 0.67 8.82
N ILE A 110 -5.26 -0.56 9.28
CA ILE A 110 -5.95 -1.18 10.41
C ILE A 110 -4.96 -1.31 11.56
N THR A 111 -5.29 -0.67 12.69
CA THR A 111 -4.61 -0.88 13.97
C THR A 111 -5.63 -0.95 15.10
N TRP A 112 -5.16 -1.24 16.31
CA TRP A 112 -6.01 -1.41 17.48
C TRP A 112 -6.19 -0.09 18.23
N GLY A 113 -7.42 0.15 18.71
CA GLY A 113 -7.78 1.28 19.56
C GLY A 113 -8.02 0.85 21.01
N GLY A 114 -8.71 1.71 21.77
CA GLY A 114 -8.92 1.56 23.20
C GLY A 114 -7.85 2.25 24.06
N GLU A 115 -7.97 2.11 25.38
CA GLU A 115 -7.03 2.67 26.34
C GLU A 115 -5.75 1.81 26.39
N ASN A 116 -4.60 2.40 26.03
CA ASN A 116 -3.27 1.76 26.06
C ASN A 116 -3.21 0.37 25.39
N PRO A 117 -3.54 0.25 24.10
CA PRO A 117 -3.60 -1.04 23.42
C PRO A 117 -2.24 -1.75 23.39
N ASN A 118 -2.20 -3.01 23.81
CA ASN A 118 -1.03 -3.87 23.62
C ASN A 118 -1.04 -4.48 22.21
N TYR A 119 -0.37 -3.81 21.27
CA TYR A 119 -0.33 -4.25 19.88
C TYR A 119 0.23 -5.66 19.68
N GLY A 120 1.23 -6.07 20.46
CA GLY A 120 1.81 -7.42 20.32
C GLY A 120 0.80 -8.52 20.61
N GLN A 121 0.05 -8.38 21.71
CA GLN A 121 -0.99 -9.33 22.10
C GLN A 121 -2.17 -9.32 21.12
N LEU A 122 -2.66 -8.13 20.75
CA LEU A 122 -3.82 -7.99 19.86
C LEU A 122 -3.51 -8.48 18.44
N ARG A 123 -2.28 -8.24 17.97
CA ARG A 123 -1.72 -8.81 16.74
C ARG A 123 -1.64 -10.33 16.79
N GLY A 124 -1.12 -10.88 17.89
CA GLY A 124 -1.12 -12.31 18.13
C GLY A 124 -2.52 -12.90 18.01
N ARG A 125 -3.50 -12.28 18.67
CA ARG A 125 -4.90 -12.72 18.68
C ARG A 125 -5.49 -12.73 17.27
N ASP A 126 -5.43 -11.59 16.59
CA ASP A 126 -6.17 -11.37 15.35
C ASP A 126 -5.49 -11.97 14.12
N PHE A 127 -4.16 -12.14 14.10
CA PHE A 127 -3.46 -12.58 12.90
C PHE A 127 -3.12 -14.07 12.86
N THR A 128 -3.33 -14.79 13.96
CA THR A 128 -3.00 -16.21 14.04
C THR A 128 -4.24 -17.08 13.82
N PRO A 129 -4.17 -18.10 12.95
CA PRO A 129 -5.33 -18.94 12.63
C PRO A 129 -5.69 -19.94 13.72
N THR A 130 -4.72 -20.29 14.56
CA THR A 130 -4.86 -21.32 15.59
C THR A 130 -4.30 -20.82 16.92
N ASN A 131 -4.80 -21.40 18.00
CA ASN A 131 -4.40 -21.07 19.36
C ASN A 131 -3.32 -22.08 19.84
N LEU A 132 -2.21 -21.58 20.37
CA LEU A 132 -1.14 -22.39 20.95
C LEU A 132 -1.46 -22.92 22.37
N GLY A 133 -2.73 -22.93 22.77
CA GLY A 133 -3.15 -23.27 24.14
C GLY A 133 -2.87 -22.18 25.17
N GLN A 134 -2.62 -20.93 24.75
CA GLN A 134 -2.25 -19.81 25.62
C GLN A 134 -3.42 -18.83 25.88
N GLY A 135 -4.61 -19.36 26.15
CA GLY A 135 -5.81 -18.54 26.38
C GLY A 135 -6.27 -17.77 25.13
N THR A 136 -6.91 -16.61 25.28
CA THR A 136 -7.47 -15.83 24.15
C THR A 136 -6.44 -14.96 23.40
N GLN A 137 -5.15 -15.25 23.58
CA GLN A 137 -4.05 -14.43 23.02
C GLN A 137 -3.73 -14.76 21.55
N TYR A 138 -4.24 -15.88 21.03
CA TYR A 138 -3.99 -16.37 19.67
C TYR A 138 -5.24 -17.07 19.11
N GLY A 139 -5.27 -17.28 17.79
CA GLY A 139 -6.27 -18.13 17.12
C GLY A 139 -7.57 -17.45 16.71
N ASN A 140 -7.61 -16.11 16.66
CA ASN A 140 -8.85 -15.37 16.36
C ASN A 140 -8.92 -14.83 14.92
N ALA A 141 -8.06 -15.29 14.01
CA ALA A 141 -8.06 -14.84 12.61
C ALA A 141 -9.42 -15.00 11.91
N ALA A 142 -10.19 -16.03 12.25
CA ALA A 142 -11.53 -16.22 11.71
C ALA A 142 -12.45 -15.03 12.02
N ASN A 143 -12.51 -14.61 13.29
CA ASN A 143 -13.33 -13.48 13.72
C ASN A 143 -12.77 -12.15 13.22
N PHE A 144 -11.45 -12.00 13.16
CA PHE A 144 -10.86 -10.79 12.59
C PHE A 144 -11.15 -10.65 11.08
N LEU A 145 -11.12 -11.76 10.33
CA LEU A 145 -11.53 -11.77 8.92
C LEU A 145 -13.02 -11.45 8.77
N LEU A 146 -13.88 -11.99 9.63
CA LEU A 146 -15.30 -11.65 9.66
C LEU A 146 -15.55 -10.19 10.01
N PHE A 147 -14.80 -9.60 10.95
CA PHE A 147 -14.80 -8.16 11.21
C PHE A 147 -14.46 -7.37 9.95
N ILE A 148 -13.38 -7.75 9.25
CA ILE A 148 -13.00 -7.04 8.02
C ILE A 148 -14.13 -7.08 7.00
N LYS A 149 -14.72 -8.27 6.76
CA LYS A 149 -15.77 -8.47 5.75
C LYS A 149 -17.10 -7.81 6.09
N ASN A 150 -17.52 -7.91 7.35
CA ASN A 150 -18.92 -7.66 7.73
C ASN A 150 -19.11 -6.38 8.55
N GLU A 151 -18.04 -5.79 9.08
CA GLU A 151 -18.12 -4.54 9.86
C GLU A 151 -17.24 -3.46 9.22
N LEU A 152 -15.94 -3.71 9.07
CA LEU A 152 -14.99 -2.72 8.57
C LEU A 152 -15.28 -2.32 7.12
N THR A 153 -15.33 -3.28 6.20
CA THR A 153 -15.54 -2.96 4.79
C THR A 153 -16.87 -2.25 4.58
N PRO A 154 -18.04 -2.73 5.08
CA PRO A 154 -19.29 -1.99 4.99
C PRO A 154 -19.22 -0.58 5.57
N PHE A 155 -18.53 -0.38 6.70
CA PHE A 155 -18.29 0.94 7.25
C PHE A 155 -17.50 1.84 6.28
N ILE A 156 -16.43 1.33 5.67
CA ILE A 156 -15.67 2.06 4.65
C ILE A 156 -16.53 2.34 3.40
N GLU A 157 -17.32 1.38 2.92
CA GLU A 157 -18.16 1.59 1.72
C GLU A 157 -19.31 2.58 1.94
N ALA A 158 -19.77 2.72 3.18
CA ALA A 158 -20.81 3.67 3.56
C ALA A 158 -20.28 5.11 3.64
N ASN A 159 -19.01 5.27 4.05
CA ASN A 159 -18.39 6.58 4.25
C ASN A 159 -17.55 7.05 3.06
N TYR A 160 -17.13 6.14 2.17
CA TYR A 160 -16.25 6.44 1.05
C TYR A 160 -16.70 5.84 -0.29
N ARG A 161 -16.34 6.52 -1.38
CA ARG A 161 -16.59 6.10 -2.77
C ARG A 161 -15.62 4.99 -3.16
N VAL A 162 -15.94 3.77 -2.77
CA VAL A 162 -15.12 2.59 -3.07
C VAL A 162 -15.66 1.78 -4.24
N THR A 163 -14.74 1.10 -4.92
CA THR A 163 -15.04 0.06 -5.93
C THR A 163 -15.15 -1.29 -5.24
N LYS A 164 -16.37 -1.84 -5.18
CA LYS A 164 -16.71 -3.03 -4.38
C LYS A 164 -15.97 -4.32 -4.74
N ASN A 165 -15.29 -4.41 -5.89
CA ASN A 165 -14.58 -5.62 -6.31
C ASN A 165 -13.12 -5.33 -6.70
N ASN A 166 -12.50 -4.36 -6.04
CA ASN A 166 -11.07 -4.09 -6.21
C ASN A 166 -10.44 -3.79 -4.84
N ARG A 167 -10.31 -4.86 -4.05
CA ARG A 167 -9.74 -4.82 -2.71
C ARG A 167 -8.39 -5.52 -2.69
N THR A 168 -7.42 -4.87 -2.05
CA THR A 168 -6.07 -5.39 -1.84
C THR A 168 -5.82 -5.55 -0.34
N LEU A 169 -5.25 -6.67 0.10
CA LEU A 169 -4.81 -6.88 1.48
C LEU A 169 -3.28 -6.93 1.55
N ILE A 170 -2.69 -6.18 2.47
CA ILE A 170 -1.24 -6.08 2.67
C ILE A 170 -0.85 -6.44 4.11
N GLY A 171 0.13 -7.34 4.27
CA GLY A 171 0.63 -7.73 5.59
C GLY A 171 2.07 -8.27 5.57
N SER A 172 2.74 -8.24 6.71
CA SER A 172 4.10 -8.79 6.87
C SER A 172 4.21 -9.64 8.13
N SER A 173 5.07 -10.67 8.15
CA SER A 173 5.25 -11.52 9.34
C SER A 173 3.94 -12.21 9.74
N LEU A 174 3.44 -12.08 10.98
CA LEU A 174 2.09 -12.54 11.35
C LEU A 174 0.99 -11.90 10.49
N GLY A 175 1.12 -10.63 10.08
CA GLY A 175 0.21 -10.03 9.12
C GLY A 175 0.27 -10.72 7.75
N GLY A 176 1.44 -11.22 7.35
CA GLY A 176 1.61 -12.07 6.16
C GLY A 176 0.95 -13.45 6.33
N LEU A 177 1.04 -14.05 7.51
CA LEU A 177 0.32 -15.27 7.86
C LEU A 177 -1.21 -15.06 7.80
N PHE A 178 -1.72 -13.98 8.38
CA PHE A 178 -3.14 -13.62 8.26
C PHE A 178 -3.55 -13.35 6.81
N THR A 179 -2.69 -12.71 6.02
CA THR A 179 -2.94 -12.48 4.59
C THR A 179 -3.08 -13.81 3.83
N LEU A 180 -2.26 -14.81 4.15
CA LEU A 180 -2.43 -16.18 3.63
C LEU A 180 -3.71 -16.85 4.15
N TYR A 181 -4.05 -16.67 5.43
CA TYR A 181 -5.30 -17.18 5.99
C TYR A 181 -6.52 -16.60 5.23
N ALA A 182 -6.54 -15.29 5.02
CA ALA A 182 -7.59 -14.60 4.27
C ALA A 182 -7.64 -15.07 2.82
N LEU A 183 -6.49 -15.29 2.17
CA LEU A 183 -6.40 -15.83 0.82
C LEU A 183 -7.20 -17.13 0.67
N PHE A 184 -7.12 -18.07 1.62
CA PHE A 184 -7.83 -19.36 1.51
C PHE A 184 -9.23 -19.37 2.12
N ASN A 185 -9.64 -18.30 2.82
CA ASN A 185 -10.95 -18.21 3.49
C ASN A 185 -11.86 -17.08 2.95
N ALA A 186 -11.37 -16.26 2.01
CA ALA A 186 -12.10 -15.14 1.42
C ALA A 186 -11.63 -14.81 -0.01
N THR A 187 -11.46 -15.84 -0.86
CA THR A 187 -10.99 -15.70 -2.25
C THR A 187 -11.88 -14.83 -3.14
N ASP A 188 -13.16 -14.72 -2.81
CA ASP A 188 -14.15 -13.89 -3.49
C ASP A 188 -14.15 -12.42 -3.02
N PHE A 189 -13.45 -12.13 -1.92
CA PHE A 189 -13.54 -10.84 -1.25
C PHE A 189 -12.40 -9.87 -1.64
N PHE A 190 -11.15 -10.35 -1.61
CA PHE A 190 -9.98 -9.60 -2.08
C PHE A 190 -9.49 -10.15 -3.42
N GLN A 191 -9.08 -9.24 -4.31
CA GLN A 191 -8.57 -9.58 -5.64
C GLN A 191 -7.04 -9.62 -5.64
N ASN A 192 -6.41 -8.86 -4.74
CA ASN A 192 -4.95 -8.77 -4.62
C ASN A 192 -4.49 -9.02 -3.19
N TYR A 193 -3.39 -9.75 -3.05
CA TYR A 193 -2.73 -10.05 -1.79
C TYR A 193 -1.25 -9.72 -1.93
N ILE A 194 -0.73 -8.89 -1.04
CA ILE A 194 0.69 -8.51 -1.02
C ILE A 194 1.22 -8.86 0.35
N LEU A 195 2.22 -9.73 0.42
CA LEU A 195 2.79 -10.12 1.69
C LEU A 195 4.31 -10.26 1.66
N THR A 196 4.91 -10.00 2.82
CA THR A 196 6.36 -10.18 3.02
C THR A 196 6.63 -11.04 4.25
N SER A 197 7.62 -11.91 4.14
CA SER A 197 8.12 -12.77 5.23
C SER A 197 7.00 -13.44 6.03
N PRO A 198 6.03 -14.13 5.38
CA PRO A 198 4.89 -14.70 6.09
C PRO A 198 5.36 -15.73 7.11
N ALA A 199 4.81 -15.65 8.33
CA ALA A 199 5.15 -16.56 9.43
C ALA A 199 4.50 -17.96 9.26
N THR A 200 4.81 -18.65 8.17
CA THR A 200 4.26 -19.97 7.85
C THR A 200 4.58 -21.09 8.85
N PRO A 201 5.69 -21.05 9.63
CA PRO A 201 5.95 -22.05 10.68
C PRO A 201 5.00 -22.02 11.87
N TRP A 202 4.09 -21.04 11.94
CA TRP A 202 3.16 -20.90 13.05
C TRP A 202 2.40 -22.20 13.35
N ASP A 203 2.41 -22.59 14.63
CA ASP A 203 1.68 -23.75 15.16
C ASP A 203 1.88 -25.02 14.33
N ASN A 204 3.14 -25.43 14.18
CA ASN A 204 3.52 -26.60 13.40
C ASN A 204 2.96 -26.56 11.97
N ASP A 205 3.20 -25.45 11.27
CA ASP A 205 2.78 -25.28 9.88
C ASP A 205 1.24 -25.29 9.68
N ALA A 206 0.46 -24.76 10.63
CA ALA A 206 -1.01 -24.80 10.60
C ALA A 206 -1.63 -24.25 9.30
N ILE A 207 -0.98 -23.28 8.66
CA ILE A 207 -1.43 -22.71 7.37
C ILE A 207 -1.45 -23.73 6.23
N TYR A 208 -0.60 -24.76 6.26
CA TYR A 208 -0.58 -25.82 5.25
C TYR A 208 -1.82 -26.71 5.33
N LYS A 209 -2.36 -26.93 6.54
CA LYS A 209 -3.62 -27.64 6.72
C LYS A 209 -4.78 -26.86 6.09
N ILE A 210 -4.84 -25.54 6.34
CA ILE A 210 -5.85 -24.65 5.78
C ILE A 210 -5.78 -24.63 4.24
N GLU A 211 -4.57 -24.51 3.68
CA GLU A 211 -4.35 -24.59 2.22
C GLU A 211 -4.81 -25.93 1.66
N ASN A 212 -4.47 -27.05 2.32
CA ASN A 212 -4.82 -28.37 1.84
C ASN A 212 -6.34 -28.61 1.86
N GLU A 213 -7.03 -28.11 2.89
CA GLU A 213 -8.49 -28.12 2.96
C GLU A 213 -9.12 -27.31 1.83
N TYR A 214 -8.57 -26.13 1.51
CA TYR A 214 -8.99 -25.33 0.36
C TYR A 214 -8.76 -26.10 -0.94
N TRP A 215 -7.55 -26.61 -1.19
CA TRP A 215 -7.19 -27.37 -2.37
C TRP A 215 -8.14 -28.54 -2.62
N ASN A 216 -8.49 -29.29 -1.58
CA ASN A 216 -9.36 -30.47 -1.71
C ASN A 216 -10.78 -30.11 -2.16
N LYS A 217 -11.24 -28.89 -1.87
CA LYS A 217 -12.57 -28.40 -2.23
C LYS A 217 -12.57 -27.56 -3.52
N ASN A 218 -11.50 -26.80 -3.75
CA ASN A 218 -11.41 -25.78 -4.79
C ASN A 218 -10.06 -25.85 -5.52
N LYS A 219 -10.12 -25.96 -6.84
CA LYS A 219 -8.92 -25.91 -7.70
C LYS A 219 -8.66 -24.53 -8.29
N SER A 220 -9.63 -23.62 -8.19
CA SER A 220 -9.49 -22.24 -8.66
C SER A 220 -9.01 -21.32 -7.54
N LEU A 221 -8.14 -20.38 -7.87
CA LEU A 221 -7.68 -19.33 -6.99
C LEU A 221 -7.43 -18.06 -7.83
N PRO A 222 -8.48 -17.42 -8.37
CA PRO A 222 -8.37 -16.40 -9.42
C PRO A 222 -7.98 -15.02 -8.86
N VAL A 223 -6.82 -14.96 -8.22
CA VAL A 223 -6.33 -13.78 -7.49
C VAL A 223 -4.90 -13.44 -7.90
N ARG A 224 -4.50 -12.21 -7.61
CA ARG A 224 -3.11 -11.75 -7.70
C ARG A 224 -2.44 -11.90 -6.33
N LEU A 225 -1.47 -12.80 -6.20
CA LEU A 225 -0.64 -12.97 -5.02
C LEU A 225 0.81 -12.52 -5.28
N TYR A 226 1.27 -11.51 -4.54
CA TYR A 226 2.67 -11.12 -4.45
C TYR A 226 3.26 -11.56 -3.11
N MET A 227 4.42 -12.21 -3.16
CA MET A 227 5.15 -12.67 -1.97
C MET A 227 6.60 -12.24 -2.02
N ALA A 228 7.15 -11.73 -0.92
CA ALA A 228 8.58 -11.50 -0.79
C ALA A 228 9.16 -12.06 0.51
N VAL A 229 10.45 -12.35 0.51
CA VAL A 229 11.24 -12.71 1.71
C VAL A 229 12.63 -12.08 1.61
N GLY A 230 13.21 -11.71 2.74
CA GLY A 230 14.59 -11.24 2.81
C GLY A 230 15.58 -12.38 2.69
N GLU A 231 16.67 -12.17 1.96
CA GLU A 231 17.76 -13.13 1.82
C GLU A 231 18.42 -13.49 3.16
N MET A 232 18.43 -12.56 4.11
CA MET A 232 19.03 -12.75 5.44
C MET A 232 18.11 -13.50 6.41
N GLU A 233 16.96 -14.00 5.97
CA GLU A 233 16.00 -14.78 6.76
C GLU A 233 16.17 -16.29 6.52
N ASP A 234 15.33 -17.11 7.18
CA ASP A 234 15.20 -18.52 6.82
C ASP A 234 14.44 -18.67 5.49
N VAL A 235 15.18 -18.57 4.39
CA VAL A 235 14.65 -18.70 3.04
C VAL A 235 14.12 -20.11 2.76
N ALA A 236 14.57 -21.14 3.49
CA ALA A 236 14.11 -22.51 3.30
C ALA A 236 12.63 -22.66 3.71
N VAL A 237 12.21 -22.00 4.78
CA VAL A 237 10.81 -21.93 5.21
C VAL A 237 9.93 -21.31 4.12
N PHE A 238 10.36 -20.18 3.55
CA PHE A 238 9.63 -19.52 2.46
C PHE A 238 9.55 -20.40 1.20
N ASN A 239 10.66 -21.02 0.82
CA ASN A 239 10.71 -21.90 -0.35
C ASN A 239 9.85 -23.14 -0.18
N LYS A 240 9.78 -23.72 1.02
CA LYS A 240 8.88 -24.84 1.33
C LYS A 240 7.43 -24.47 1.04
N TRP A 241 6.97 -23.33 1.56
CA TRP A 241 5.62 -22.84 1.29
C TRP A 241 5.39 -22.55 -0.20
N LEU A 242 6.34 -21.88 -0.84
CA LEU A 242 6.26 -21.54 -2.26
C LEU A 242 6.12 -22.80 -3.14
N ASN A 243 6.89 -23.84 -2.84
CA ASN A 243 6.83 -25.11 -3.56
C ASN A 243 5.47 -25.79 -3.40
N THR A 244 4.85 -25.73 -2.22
CA THR A 244 3.49 -26.22 -2.00
C THR A 244 2.49 -25.50 -2.91
N VAL A 245 2.47 -24.15 -2.90
CA VAL A 245 1.51 -23.37 -3.69
C VAL A 245 1.72 -23.56 -5.19
N LYS A 246 2.99 -23.54 -5.67
CA LYS A 246 3.31 -23.79 -7.08
C LYS A 246 2.93 -25.21 -7.50
N GLY A 247 3.19 -26.21 -6.66
CA GLY A 247 2.87 -27.61 -6.95
C GLY A 247 1.38 -27.89 -7.12
N ARG A 248 0.49 -27.04 -6.57
CA ARG A 248 -0.95 -27.16 -6.79
C ARG A 248 -1.39 -26.78 -8.21
N ASN A 249 -0.69 -25.87 -8.89
CA ASN A 249 -1.14 -25.32 -10.18
C ASN A 249 -2.60 -24.80 -10.13
N TYR A 250 -2.94 -23.99 -9.12
CA TYR A 250 -4.28 -23.41 -8.98
C TYR A 250 -4.74 -22.67 -10.25
N PHE A 251 -5.96 -22.95 -10.70
CA PHE A 251 -6.54 -22.29 -11.86
C PHE A 251 -6.81 -20.80 -11.57
N GLY A 252 -6.19 -19.93 -12.36
CA GLY A 252 -6.35 -18.48 -12.26
C GLY A 252 -5.42 -17.78 -11.26
N LEU A 253 -4.56 -18.52 -10.54
CA LEU A 253 -3.59 -17.90 -9.63
C LEU A 253 -2.52 -17.17 -10.44
N ASN A 254 -2.45 -15.85 -10.28
CA ASN A 254 -1.34 -15.05 -10.74
C ASN A 254 -0.39 -14.86 -9.57
N LEU A 255 0.77 -15.50 -9.60
CA LEU A 255 1.74 -15.51 -8.50
C LEU A 255 3.04 -14.82 -8.91
N GLN A 256 3.45 -13.82 -8.14
CA GLN A 256 4.77 -13.20 -8.22
C GLN A 256 5.51 -13.37 -6.90
N THR A 257 6.78 -13.78 -6.98
CA THR A 257 7.64 -13.96 -5.80
C THR A 257 8.94 -13.19 -5.93
N LYS A 258 9.50 -12.73 -4.82
CA LYS A 258 10.82 -12.08 -4.77
C LYS A 258 11.64 -12.51 -3.55
N LEU A 259 12.87 -12.95 -3.80
CA LEU A 259 13.93 -12.98 -2.79
C LEU A 259 14.61 -11.61 -2.82
N LEU A 260 14.67 -10.93 -1.68
CA LEU A 260 15.21 -9.58 -1.57
C LEU A 260 16.65 -9.63 -1.06
N GLU A 261 17.59 -9.31 -1.93
CA GLU A 261 19.04 -9.37 -1.69
C GLU A 261 19.49 -8.47 -0.55
N ASN A 262 20.31 -8.97 0.38
CA ASN A 262 20.81 -8.24 1.55
C ASN A 262 19.72 -7.63 2.46
N ILE A 263 18.50 -8.17 2.42
CA ILE A 263 17.39 -7.70 3.24
C ILE A 263 17.08 -8.69 4.38
N GLY A 264 16.92 -8.17 5.59
CA GLY A 264 16.37 -8.90 6.74
C GLY A 264 14.88 -8.66 6.97
N HIS A 265 14.30 -9.34 7.96
CA HIS A 265 12.85 -9.44 8.20
C HIS A 265 12.06 -8.13 8.05
N SER A 266 12.38 -7.10 8.85
CA SER A 266 11.67 -5.81 8.80
C SER A 266 11.98 -5.00 7.53
N GLY A 267 13.16 -5.18 6.96
CA GLY A 267 13.60 -4.50 5.73
C GLY A 267 12.83 -4.97 4.49
N THR A 268 12.11 -6.08 4.57
CA THR A 268 11.28 -6.55 3.45
C THR A 268 10.10 -5.65 3.17
N LYS A 269 9.58 -4.94 4.17
CA LYS A 269 8.34 -4.16 4.01
C LYS A 269 8.48 -3.02 3.00
N PRO A 270 9.47 -2.11 3.08
CA PRO A 270 9.59 -1.02 2.11
C PRO A 270 9.69 -1.51 0.66
N ILE A 271 10.54 -2.50 0.39
CA ILE A 271 10.78 -3.01 -0.96
C ILE A 271 9.62 -3.89 -1.43
N GLY A 272 9.18 -4.82 -0.58
CA GLY A 272 8.12 -5.77 -0.89
C GLY A 272 6.76 -5.09 -1.07
N TYR A 273 6.41 -4.09 -0.25
CA TYR A 273 5.18 -3.32 -0.45
C TYR A 273 5.24 -2.46 -1.71
N THR A 274 6.39 -1.83 -2.00
CA THR A 274 6.57 -1.06 -3.25
C THR A 274 6.36 -1.94 -4.48
N GLN A 275 7.12 -3.04 -4.61
CA GLN A 275 7.04 -3.93 -5.75
C GLN A 275 5.70 -4.66 -5.82
N GLY A 276 5.13 -5.04 -4.66
CA GLY A 276 3.84 -5.70 -4.58
C GLY A 276 2.69 -4.81 -5.04
N LEU A 277 2.68 -3.54 -4.64
CA LEU A 277 1.67 -2.56 -5.08
C LEU A 277 1.77 -2.29 -6.59
N GLN A 278 2.98 -2.05 -7.11
CA GLN A 278 3.21 -1.90 -8.56
C GLN A 278 2.68 -3.11 -9.34
N TRP A 279 2.95 -4.32 -8.84
CA TRP A 279 2.54 -5.54 -9.50
C TRP A 279 1.01 -5.76 -9.42
N ALA A 280 0.42 -5.54 -8.24
CA ALA A 280 -1.01 -5.70 -8.02
C ALA A 280 -1.83 -4.75 -8.91
N PHE A 281 -1.39 -3.49 -9.03
CA PHE A 281 -2.08 -2.46 -9.81
C PHE A 281 -1.54 -2.27 -11.23
N LYS A 282 -0.62 -3.13 -11.68
CA LYS A 282 -0.10 -3.09 -13.05
C LYS A 282 -1.25 -3.11 -14.06
N LYS A 283 -1.32 -2.05 -14.87
CA LYS A 283 -2.22 -1.97 -16.02
C LYS A 283 -1.79 -3.01 -17.05
N ILE A 284 -2.70 -3.91 -17.42
CA ILE A 284 -2.50 -4.87 -18.50
C ILE A 284 -3.19 -4.29 -19.73
N PRO A 285 -2.46 -4.00 -20.82
CA PRO A 285 -3.08 -3.49 -22.04
C PRO A 285 -4.12 -4.47 -22.59
N VAL A 286 -5.26 -3.95 -23.01
CA VAL A 286 -6.25 -4.69 -23.79
C VAL A 286 -5.70 -4.89 -25.20
N SER A 287 -5.84 -6.09 -25.76
CA SER A 287 -5.48 -6.36 -27.15
C SER A 287 -6.53 -5.76 -28.08
N LEU A 288 -6.12 -4.80 -28.92
CA LEU A 288 -6.95 -4.22 -29.98
C LEU A 288 -6.49 -4.71 -31.35
N THR A 289 -7.43 -4.89 -32.27
CA THR A 289 -7.11 -5.23 -33.65
C THR A 289 -6.52 -4.03 -34.40
N THR A 290 -5.73 -4.28 -35.44
CA THR A 290 -5.20 -3.20 -36.32
C THR A 290 -6.31 -2.30 -36.86
N THR A 291 -7.49 -2.87 -37.14
CA THR A 291 -8.67 -2.11 -37.58
C THR A 291 -9.17 -1.12 -36.52
N GLN A 292 -9.21 -1.53 -35.25
CA GLN A 292 -9.59 -0.66 -34.13
C GLN A 292 -8.53 0.41 -33.84
N LEU A 293 -7.25 0.11 -34.09
CA LEU A 293 -6.15 1.07 -33.88
C LEU A 293 -6.02 2.12 -34.99
N LYS A 294 -6.38 1.75 -36.23
CA LYS A 294 -6.17 2.58 -37.42
C LYS A 294 -6.72 4.01 -37.33
N PRO A 295 -7.89 4.29 -36.71
CA PRO A 295 -8.40 5.66 -36.58
C PRO A 295 -7.46 6.62 -35.83
N TYR A 296 -6.64 6.09 -34.92
CA TYR A 296 -5.75 6.88 -34.05
C TYR A 296 -4.38 7.15 -34.68
N VAL A 297 -4.05 6.51 -35.80
CA VAL A 297 -2.81 6.78 -36.56
C VAL A 297 -2.89 8.17 -37.19
N GLY A 298 -1.79 8.91 -37.13
CA GLY A 298 -1.67 10.23 -37.74
C GLY A 298 -0.65 11.11 -37.01
N THR A 299 -0.71 12.40 -37.30
CA THR A 299 0.19 13.41 -36.76
C THR A 299 -0.59 14.30 -35.81
N TYR A 300 -0.01 14.52 -34.64
CA TYR A 300 -0.60 15.32 -33.56
C TYR A 300 0.36 16.45 -33.19
N LEU A 301 -0.17 17.54 -32.63
CA LEU A 301 0.64 18.66 -32.13
C LEU A 301 0.68 18.67 -30.61
N LEU A 302 1.82 18.31 -30.04
CA LEU A 302 2.10 18.45 -28.61
C LEU A 302 2.78 19.80 -28.38
N GLY A 303 2.00 20.82 -28.01
CA GLY A 303 2.46 22.21 -28.04
C GLY A 303 2.72 22.65 -29.48
N LYS A 304 4.00 22.85 -29.84
CA LYS A 304 4.43 23.19 -31.21
C LYS A 304 5.14 22.03 -31.92
N GLU A 305 5.39 20.93 -31.21
CA GLU A 305 6.18 19.82 -31.72
C GLU A 305 5.26 18.74 -32.32
N PRO A 306 5.65 18.13 -33.45
CA PRO A 306 4.90 17.02 -34.03
C PRO A 306 5.10 15.74 -33.20
N LEU A 307 4.00 15.03 -32.98
CA LEU A 307 3.95 13.70 -32.41
C LEU A 307 3.32 12.77 -33.44
N LYS A 308 4.09 11.83 -33.99
CA LYS A 308 3.58 10.87 -34.97
C LYS A 308 3.11 9.61 -34.25
N VAL A 309 1.85 9.24 -34.42
CA VAL A 309 1.30 7.98 -33.90
C VAL A 309 1.18 6.99 -35.05
N ILE A 310 1.83 5.84 -34.91
CA ILE A 310 1.81 4.74 -35.89
C ILE A 310 1.33 3.44 -35.24
N ILE A 311 1.09 2.40 -36.05
CA ILE A 311 0.92 1.04 -35.56
C ILE A 311 2.21 0.27 -35.79
N GLU A 312 2.73 -0.37 -34.75
CA GLU A 312 3.88 -1.28 -34.79
C GLU A 312 3.58 -2.44 -33.85
N ASN A 313 3.77 -3.68 -34.31
CA ASN A 313 3.51 -4.90 -33.52
C ASN A 313 2.12 -4.94 -32.83
N ASN A 314 1.07 -4.55 -33.55
CA ASN A 314 -0.32 -4.46 -33.06
C ASN A 314 -0.52 -3.54 -31.84
N ALA A 315 0.33 -2.53 -31.66
CA ALA A 315 0.15 -1.47 -30.67
C ALA A 315 0.29 -0.10 -31.33
N LEU A 316 -0.27 0.95 -30.69
CA LEU A 316 0.07 2.31 -31.07
C LEU A 316 1.46 2.65 -30.53
N VAL A 317 2.26 3.30 -31.37
CA VAL A 317 3.57 3.83 -31.01
C VAL A 317 3.59 5.32 -31.32
N ALA A 318 3.81 6.12 -30.29
CA ALA A 318 4.03 7.55 -30.41
C ALA A 318 5.52 7.84 -30.63
N ILE A 319 5.83 8.65 -31.64
CA ILE A 319 7.19 9.04 -32.01
C ILE A 319 7.30 10.56 -31.85
N ASP A 320 8.14 11.00 -30.93
CA ASP A 320 8.34 12.42 -30.64
C ASP A 320 9.26 13.11 -31.67
N ALA A 321 9.44 14.43 -31.55
CA ALA A 321 10.31 15.22 -32.42
C ALA A 321 11.78 14.77 -32.41
N ARG A 322 12.23 14.08 -31.34
CA ARG A 322 13.57 13.50 -31.20
C ARG A 322 13.67 12.10 -31.79
N LYS A 323 12.59 11.59 -32.40
CA LYS A 323 12.44 10.23 -32.94
C LYS A 323 12.45 9.14 -31.87
N GLU A 324 12.23 9.48 -30.60
CA GLU A 324 12.06 8.49 -29.54
C GLU A 324 10.70 7.82 -29.67
N LYS A 325 10.68 6.49 -29.61
CA LYS A 325 9.46 5.68 -29.71
C LYS A 325 8.93 5.36 -28.32
N THR A 326 7.63 5.59 -28.11
CA THR A 326 6.90 5.20 -26.90
C THR A 326 5.73 4.31 -27.28
N VAL A 327 5.71 3.07 -26.78
CA VAL A 327 4.59 2.15 -26.96
C VAL A 327 3.45 2.57 -26.05
N LEU A 328 2.25 2.70 -26.61
CA LEU A 328 1.03 3.03 -25.87
C LEU A 328 0.27 1.74 -25.55
N GLY A 329 0.01 1.50 -24.27
CA GLY A 329 -0.90 0.45 -23.82
C GLY A 329 -2.35 0.89 -23.98
N ALA A 330 -3.19 0.08 -24.61
CA ALA A 330 -4.62 0.36 -24.66
C ALA A 330 -5.27 0.00 -23.31
N GLU A 331 -6.01 0.93 -22.72
CA GLU A 331 -6.87 0.67 -21.55
C GLU A 331 -8.31 0.41 -21.97
N THR A 332 -8.79 1.14 -22.98
CA THR A 332 -10.05 0.89 -23.69
C THR A 332 -9.82 1.01 -25.19
N GLU A 333 -10.87 0.95 -26.02
CA GLU A 333 -10.73 1.22 -27.46
C GLU A 333 -10.22 2.64 -27.75
N LYS A 334 -10.49 3.61 -26.87
CA LYS A 334 -10.16 5.04 -27.08
C LYS A 334 -9.23 5.65 -26.03
N ASP A 335 -8.97 4.92 -24.94
CA ASP A 335 -8.12 5.37 -23.84
C ASP A 335 -6.84 4.55 -23.83
N PHE A 336 -5.70 5.24 -23.80
CA PHE A 336 -4.37 4.65 -23.84
C PHE A 336 -3.52 5.22 -22.70
N PHE A 337 -2.46 4.52 -22.34
CA PHE A 337 -1.52 4.95 -21.32
C PHE A 337 -0.07 4.62 -21.73
N VAL A 338 0.89 5.32 -21.15
CA VAL A 338 2.30 4.96 -21.26
C VAL A 338 2.70 4.10 -20.05
N PRO A 339 3.12 2.84 -20.22
CA PRO A 339 3.52 2.01 -19.10
C PRO A 339 4.64 2.65 -18.26
N GLY A 340 4.43 2.76 -16.95
CA GLY A 340 5.41 3.34 -16.01
C GLY A 340 5.56 4.86 -16.10
N ARG A 341 4.56 5.57 -16.63
CA ARG A 341 4.48 7.04 -16.59
C ARG A 341 3.04 7.49 -16.33
N PHE A 342 2.87 8.63 -15.68
CA PHE A 342 1.57 9.29 -15.57
C PHE A 342 1.22 10.03 -16.87
N LEU A 343 0.97 9.28 -17.94
CA LEU A 343 0.56 9.81 -19.23
C LEU A 343 -0.62 8.99 -19.73
N LEU A 344 -1.81 9.58 -19.64
CA LEU A 344 -3.06 8.99 -20.12
C LEU A 344 -3.55 9.77 -21.33
N LEU A 345 -3.90 9.06 -22.39
CA LEU A 345 -4.33 9.61 -23.67
C LEU A 345 -5.78 9.21 -23.90
N HIS A 346 -6.69 10.18 -23.85
CA HIS A 346 -8.12 9.98 -24.09
C HIS A 346 -8.48 10.51 -25.47
N PHE A 347 -8.50 9.64 -26.48
CA PHE A 347 -8.80 10.04 -27.85
C PHE A 347 -10.24 10.53 -27.98
N GLN A 348 -10.40 11.65 -28.69
CA GLN A 348 -11.68 12.29 -28.93
C GLN A 348 -12.03 12.24 -30.42
N LYS A 349 -13.32 12.12 -30.69
CA LYS A 349 -13.88 12.17 -32.04
C LYS A 349 -14.68 13.45 -32.23
N ASP A 350 -14.64 14.01 -33.44
CA ASP A 350 -15.45 15.14 -33.83
C ASP A 350 -16.91 14.76 -34.14
N LYS A 351 -17.71 15.74 -34.56
CA LYS A 351 -19.11 15.54 -34.95
C LYS A 351 -19.28 14.61 -36.17
N ALA A 352 -18.24 14.41 -36.97
CA ALA A 352 -18.20 13.50 -38.11
C ALA A 352 -17.65 12.11 -37.72
N ASN A 353 -17.50 11.83 -36.42
CA ASN A 353 -16.98 10.59 -35.87
C ASN A 353 -15.52 10.27 -36.29
N LYS A 354 -14.74 11.30 -36.65
CA LYS A 354 -13.30 11.19 -36.94
C LYS A 354 -12.49 11.59 -35.73
N VAL A 355 -11.36 10.92 -35.49
CA VAL A 355 -10.45 11.26 -34.38
C VAL A 355 -9.88 12.67 -34.60
N SER A 356 -10.19 13.60 -33.71
CA SER A 356 -9.78 15.00 -33.80
C SER A 356 -8.53 15.33 -32.98
N GLY A 357 -8.13 14.43 -32.08
CA GLY A 357 -7.07 14.63 -31.10
C GLY A 357 -7.25 13.71 -29.90
N PHE A 358 -6.54 14.01 -28.82
CA PHE A 358 -6.72 13.37 -27.52
C PHE A 358 -6.53 14.37 -26.38
N GLN A 359 -7.19 14.14 -25.25
CA GLN A 359 -6.81 14.78 -23.99
C GLN A 359 -5.61 14.01 -23.44
N LEU A 360 -4.50 14.71 -23.23
CA LEU A 360 -3.33 14.20 -22.53
C LEU A 360 -3.46 14.59 -21.06
N GLU A 361 -3.79 13.62 -20.23
CA GLU A 361 -3.79 13.75 -18.78
C GLU A 361 -2.39 13.39 -18.25
N GLN A 362 -1.83 14.34 -17.51
CA GLN A 362 -0.56 14.29 -16.81
C GLN A 362 -0.81 14.52 -15.32
N PHE A 363 0.19 14.27 -14.48
CA PHE A 363 0.04 14.40 -13.03
C PHE A 363 -0.45 15.79 -12.59
N ASP A 364 -0.02 16.84 -13.28
CA ASP A 364 -0.29 18.24 -12.96
C ASP A 364 -1.43 18.88 -13.78
N GLY A 365 -2.06 18.13 -14.71
CA GLY A 365 -3.20 18.65 -15.45
C GLY A 365 -3.51 17.92 -16.76
N ILE A 366 -4.49 18.47 -17.48
CA ILE A 366 -4.99 17.91 -18.74
C ILE A 366 -4.79 18.93 -19.85
N THR A 367 -4.23 18.50 -20.98
CA THR A 367 -4.05 19.34 -22.18
C THR A 367 -4.59 18.63 -23.40
N PHE A 368 -5.28 19.36 -24.30
CA PHE A 368 -5.73 18.78 -25.57
C PHE A 368 -4.62 18.79 -26.62
N VAL A 369 -4.34 17.63 -27.20
CA VAL A 369 -3.40 17.42 -28.29
C VAL A 369 -4.17 17.21 -29.58
N LYS A 370 -4.11 18.20 -30.48
CA LYS A 370 -4.89 18.21 -31.73
C LYS A 370 -4.25 17.32 -32.78
N LYS A 371 -5.07 16.57 -33.53
CA LYS A 371 -4.66 15.86 -34.76
C LYS A 371 -4.63 16.83 -35.95
N THR A 372 -3.63 16.74 -36.80
CA THR A 372 -3.38 17.72 -37.88
C THR A 372 -3.53 17.21 -39.30
N ASP A 373 -3.70 15.90 -39.48
CA ASP A 373 -3.81 15.25 -40.80
C ASP A 373 -5.16 14.57 -41.06
#